data_AF-A0A348SEE6-F1
#
_entry.id   AF-A0A348SEE6-F1
#
_cell.length_a   1.000
_cell.length_b   1.000
_cell.length_c   1.000
_cell.angle_alpha   90.00
_cell.angle_beta   90.00
_cell.angle_gamma   90.00
#
_symmetry.space_group_name_H-M   'P 1'
#
loop_
_entity.id
_entity.type
_entity.pdbx_description
1 polymer ?
#
loop_
_entity_poly.entity_id
_entity_poly.type
_entity_poly.pdbx_seq_one_letter_code
_entity_poly.pdbx_strand_id
1 'polypeptide(L)' 'MNPILAVGQIIVSIFLIVAILMQARGIGLSSAFGGDSSVYRSRRGVERQLMRFTVLLTILFVLFSLVGYLQSN' A
#
# COMPACT_ATOMS: atom_id res chain seq x y z
N MET A 1 24.55 11.80 6.78
CA MET A 1 23.21 11.56 7.33
C MET A 1 22.45 12.88 7.36
N ASN A 2 21.63 13.15 6.34
CA ASN A 2 20.91 14.41 6.27
C ASN A 2 19.56 14.25 7.02
N PRO A 3 19.37 14.85 8.20
CA PRO A 3 18.21 14.58 9.07
C PRO A 3 16.87 14.84 8.39
N ILE A 4 16.87 15.70 7.37
CA ILE A 4 15.71 16.00 6.52
C ILE A 4 15.22 14.77 5.75
N LEU A 5 16.14 13.93 5.25
CA LEU A 5 15.80 12.71 4.49
C LEU A 5 15.19 11.64 5.40
N ALA A 6 15.71 11.49 6.62
CA ALA A 6 15.20 10.52 7.59
C ALA A 6 13.77 10.86 8.04
N VAL A 7 13.49 12.13 8.31
CA VAL A 7 12.13 12.60 8.68
C VAL A 7 11.15 12.38 7.52
N GLY A 8 11.55 12.68 6.29
CA GLY A 8 10.73 12.41 5.11
C GLY A 8 10.38 10.93 4.96
N GLN A 9 11.35 10.04 5.14
CA GLN A 9 11.16 8.59 5.02
C GLN A 9 10.18 8.03 6.06
N ILE A 10 10.24 8.54 7.30
CA ILE A 10 9.29 8.15 8.37
C ILE A 10 7.87 8.56 8.01
N ILE A 11 7.67 9.80 7.53
CA ILE A 11 6.35 10.33 7.16
C ILE A 11 5.74 9.50 6.03
N VAL A 12 6.51 9.22 4.97
CA VAL A 12 5.99 8.45 3.83
C VAL A 12 5.67 7.00 4.25
N SER A 13 6.47 6.40 5.13
CA SER A 13 6.22 5.06 5.65
C SER A 13 4.90 4.97 6.43
N ILE A 14 4.59 5.97 7.26
CA ILE A 14 3.32 6.03 8.02
C ILE A 14 2.13 6.13 7.06
N PHE A 15 2.20 7.01 6.05
CA PHE A 15 1.15 7.14 5.04
C PHE A 15 0.92 5.84 4.28
N LEU A 16 1.99 5.11 3.96
CA LEU A 16 1.89 3.84 3.27
C LEU A 16 1.26 2.75 4.13
N ILE A 17 1.60 2.67 5.42
CA ILE A 17 0.97 1.74 6.37
C ILE A 17 -0.54 2.01 6.45
N VAL A 18 -0.94 3.27 6.60
CA VAL A 18 -2.37 3.66 6.64
C VAL A 18 -3.08 3.28 5.34
N ALA A 19 -2.46 3.55 4.18
CA ALA A 19 -3.01 3.19 2.88
C ALA A 19 -3.19 1.67 2.73
N ILE A 20 -2.21 0.86 3.16
CA ILE A 20 -2.30 -0.62 3.16
C ILE A 20 -3.44 -1.11 4.05
N LEU A 21 -3.55 -0.60 5.27
CA LEU A 21 -4.60 -1.00 6.21
C LEU A 21 -6.00 -0.67 5.67
N MET A 22 -6.16 0.47 4.99
CA MET A 22 -7.43 0.83 4.35
C MET A 22 -7.84 -0.13 3.22
N GLN A 23 -6.90 -0.70 2.47
CA GLN A 23 -7.20 -1.70 1.44
C GLN A 23 -7.49 -3.10 2.00
N ALA A 24 -6.85 -3.47 3.12
CA ALA A 24 -7.04 -4.77 3.75
C ALA A 24 -8.48 -4.99 4.25
N ARG A 25 -9.27 -3.92 4.40
CA ARG A 25 -10.65 -3.94 4.91
C ARG A 25 -11.66 -4.71 4.03
N GLY A 26 -11.26 -5.21 2.85
CA GLY A 26 -12.06 -6.08 1.98
C GLY A 26 -11.57 -7.52 1.86
N ILE A 27 -10.42 -7.86 2.48
CA ILE A 27 -9.80 -9.20 2.42
C ILE A 27 -9.78 -9.75 3.84
N GLY A 28 -10.92 -10.28 4.30
CA GLY A 28 -10.98 -10.94 5.60
C GLY A 28 -10.15 -12.22 5.60
N LEU A 29 -9.64 -12.63 6.78
CA LEU A 29 -8.95 -13.91 7.02
C LEU A 29 -9.74 -15.12 6.47
N SER A 30 -11.08 -15.02 6.43
CA SER A 30 -12.00 -15.98 5.79
C SER A 30 -11.62 -16.35 4.35
N SER A 31 -11.09 -15.40 3.56
CA SER A 31 -10.64 -15.65 2.19
C SER A 31 -9.38 -16.53 2.09
N ALA A 32 -8.52 -16.51 3.12
CA ALA A 32 -7.32 -17.35 3.20
C ALA A 32 -7.61 -18.77 3.71
N PHE A 33 -8.75 -18.97 4.39
CA PHE A 33 -9.16 -20.25 4.98
C PHE A 33 -10.27 -20.98 4.19
N GLY A 34 -10.46 -20.65 2.91
CA GLY A 34 -11.42 -21.36 2.05
C GLY A 34 -12.89 -21.06 2.35
N GLY A 35 -13.21 -19.89 2.93
CA GLY A 35 -14.58 -19.42 3.12
C GLY A 35 -15.27 -19.12 1.79
N ASP A 36 -15.74 -20.15 1.10
CA ASP A 36 -16.65 -20.01 -0.02
C ASP A 36 -18.06 -19.68 0.49
N SER A 37 -18.32 -18.38 0.56
CA SER A 37 -19.65 -17.88 0.20
C SER A 37 -19.41 -16.87 -0.89
N SER A 38 -19.29 -17.40 -2.11
CA SER A 38 -19.22 -16.73 -3.41
C SER A 38 -20.37 -15.73 -3.65
N VAL A 39 -20.50 -14.72 -2.80
CA VAL A 39 -20.89 -13.40 -3.27
C VAL A 39 -19.61 -12.78 -3.83
N TYR A 40 -19.16 -13.27 -4.99
CA TYR A 40 -18.37 -12.47 -5.90
C TYR A 40 -19.25 -11.30 -6.33
N ARG A 41 -19.42 -10.32 -5.44
CA ARG A 41 -19.91 -9.01 -5.84
C ARG A 41 -18.82 -8.49 -6.75
N SER A 42 -19.05 -8.62 -8.05
CA SER A 42 -18.17 -8.07 -9.08
C SER A 42 -17.79 -6.66 -8.63
N ARG A 43 -16.49 -6.43 -8.39
CA ARG A 43 -15.94 -5.18 -7.85
C ARG A 43 -16.28 -4.06 -8.83
N ARG A 44 -17.46 -3.45 -8.68
CA ARG A 44 -17.94 -2.40 -9.59
C ARG A 44 -17.28 -1.07 -9.21
N GLY A 45 -16.46 -0.56 -10.13
CA GLY A 45 -15.93 0.81 -10.12
C GLY A 45 -14.89 1.08 -9.04
N VAL A 46 -15.36 1.45 -7.85
CA VAL A 46 -14.56 2.12 -6.83
C VAL A 46 -13.47 1.21 -6.26
N GLU A 47 -13.78 -0.05 -6.00
CA GLU A 47 -12.85 -0.98 -5.36
C GLU A 47 -11.70 -1.38 -6.30
N ARG A 48 -11.95 -1.51 -7.61
CA ARG A 48 -10.91 -1.77 -8.62
C ARG A 48 -10.00 -0.55 -8.80
N GLN A 49 -10.55 0.66 -8.70
CA GLN A 49 -9.78 1.89 -8.82
C GLN A 49 -8.89 2.14 -7.60
N LEU A 50 -9.39 1.83 -6.39
CA LEU A 50 -8.62 1.91 -5.15
C LEU A 50 -7.43 0.92 -5.12
N MET A 51 -7.63 -0.30 -5.64
CA MET A 51 -6.56 -1.29 -5.79
C MET A 51 -5.46 -0.80 -6.73
N ARG A 52 -5.83 -0.27 -7.90
CA ARG A 52 -4.88 0.29 -8.87
C ARG A 52 -4.13 1.49 -8.31
N PHE A 53 -4.85 2.39 -7.63
CA PHE A 53 -4.28 3.57 -7.00
C PHE A 53 -3.22 3.20 -5.98
N THR A 54 -3.48 2.18 -5.16
CA THR A 54 -2.50 1.83 -4.13
C THR A 54 -1.31 1.07 -4.68
N VAL A 55 -1.49 0.19 -5.66
CA VAL A 55 -0.34 -0.42 -6.36
C VAL A 55 0.58 0.68 -6.91
N LEU A 56 0.00 1.75 -7.47
CA LEU A 56 0.75 2.93 -7.93
C LEU A 56 1.51 3.63 -6.79
N LEU A 57 0.84 3.86 -5.64
CA LEU A 57 1.47 4.45 -4.45
C LEU A 57 2.61 3.59 -3.89
N THR A 58 2.43 2.27 -3.85
CA THR A 58 3.43 1.32 -3.37
C THR A 58 4.67 1.33 -4.26
N ILE A 59 4.50 1.32 -5.59
CA ILE A 59 5.63 1.43 -6.53
C ILE A 59 6.36 2.76 -6.32
N LEU A 60 5.63 3.87 -6.19
CA LEU A 60 6.23 5.18 -5.97
C LEU A 60 7.06 5.21 -4.67
N PHE A 61 6.53 4.66 -3.58
CA PHE A 61 7.27 4.56 -2.33
C PHE A 61 8.57 3.78 -2.44
N VAL A 62 8.55 2.61 -3.07
CA VAL A 62 9.73 1.77 -3.23
C VAL A 62 10.79 2.49 -4.05
N LEU A 63 10.40 3.20 -5.11
CA LEU A 63 11.32 4.00 -5.92
C LEU A 63 11.96 5.14 -5.11
N PHE A 64 11.16 5.89 -4.33
CA PHE A 64 11.68 6.94 -3.45
C PHE A 64 12.62 6.38 -2.38
N SER A 65 12.27 5.23 -1.79
CA SER A 65 13.12 4.54 -0.81
C SER A 65 14.45 4.10 -1.42
N LEU A 66 14.44 3.59 -2.65
CA LEU A 66 15.64 3.15 -3.36
C LEU A 66 16.55 4.33 -3.73
N VAL A 67 15.96 5.42 -4.25
CA VAL A 67 16.70 6.66 -4.55
C VAL A 67 17.31 7.26 -3.28
N GLY A 68 16.57 7.29 -2.18
CA GLY A 68 17.09 7.75 -0.89
C GLY A 68 18.26 6.90 -0.38
N TYR A 69 18.19 5.58 -0.54
CA TYR A 69 19.30 4.68 -0.20
C TYR A 69 20.53 4.90 -1.09
N LEU A 70 20.33 5.08 -2.40
CA LEU A 70 21.41 5.34 -3.36
C LEU A 70 22.07 6.71 -3.15
N GLN A 71 21.32 7.73 -2.72
CA GLN A 71 21.86 9.05 -2.40
C GLN A 71 22.53 9.12 -1.01
N SER A 72 22.25 8.14 -0.15
CA SER A 72 22.84 8.02 1.18
C SER A 72 24.14 7.20 1.21
N ASN A 73 24.44 6.42 0.16
CA ASN A 73 25.74 5.78 -0.08
C ASN A 73 26.63 6.68 -0.94
#